data_AF-A0A098VVR9-F1
#
_entry.id   AF-A0A098VVR9-F1
#
_cell.length_a   1.000
_cell.length_b   1.000
_cell.length_c   1.000
_cell.angle_alpha   90.00
_cell.angle_beta   90.00
_cell.angle_gamma   90.00
#
_symmetry.space_group_name_H-M   'P 1'
#
loop_
_entity.id
_entity.type
_entity.pdbx_description
1 polymer ?
#
loop_
_entity_poly.entity_id
_entity_poly.type
_entity_poly.pdbx_seq_one_letter_code
_entity_poly.pdbx_strand_id
1 'polypeptide(L)'
;MPRALWKGPYFDLRLFKAIQEDAATKKGVITYARSSTVIPAFVGAKLLVHTGRSFTPLVVREEMVGRKLGALVPTITRGEPPKSKAQINREAAQAAAARRRAAAQGSANK
;
A
#
# COMPACT_ATOMS: atom_id res chain seq x y z
N MET A 1 -1.98 4.35 -21.36
CA MET A 1 -2.95 4.59 -22.46
C MET A 1 -4.37 4.39 -21.98
N PRO A 2 -5.27 5.34 -22.28
CA PRO A 2 -6.69 5.23 -22.01
C PRO A 2 -7.38 4.23 -22.96
N ARG A 3 -8.47 3.60 -22.52
CA ARG A 3 -9.32 2.77 -23.40
C ARG A 3 -10.32 3.67 -24.13
N ALA A 4 -10.88 3.16 -25.21
CA ALA A 4 -12.00 3.82 -25.89
C ALA A 4 -13.19 4.01 -24.92
N LEU A 5 -13.87 5.15 -25.03
CA LEU A 5 -14.91 5.59 -24.09
C LEU A 5 -16.03 4.55 -23.91
N TRP A 6 -16.48 3.94 -25.01
CA TRP A 6 -17.56 2.95 -25.01
C TRP A 6 -17.23 1.65 -24.25
N LYS A 7 -15.95 1.34 -24.02
CA LYS A 7 -15.51 0.12 -23.30
C LYS A 7 -15.48 0.29 -21.78
N GLY A 8 -15.67 1.52 -21.27
CA GLY A 8 -15.60 1.84 -19.85
C GLY A 8 -14.21 1.63 -19.20
N PRO A 9 -14.08 1.80 -17.88
CA PRO A 9 -12.86 1.54 -17.13
C PRO A 9 -12.59 0.03 -16.97
N TYR A 10 -11.32 -0.37 -17.05
CA TYR A 10 -10.95 -1.78 -16.84
C TYR A 10 -10.76 -2.06 -15.37
N PHE A 11 -11.29 -3.17 -14.88
CA PHE A 11 -10.97 -3.70 -13.56
C PHE A 11 -11.01 -5.23 -13.60
N ASP A 12 -10.17 -5.86 -12.78
CA ASP A 12 -10.17 -7.31 -12.60
C ASP A 12 -11.32 -7.72 -11.67
N LEU A 13 -12.12 -8.69 -12.11
CA LEU A 13 -13.23 -9.24 -11.35
C LEU A 13 -12.77 -9.95 -10.06
N ARG A 14 -11.58 -10.56 -10.08
CA ARG A 14 -11.01 -11.23 -8.89
C ARG A 14 -10.65 -10.20 -7.83
N LEU A 15 -10.07 -9.09 -8.25
CA LEU A 15 -9.74 -7.97 -7.36
C LEU A 15 -11.00 -7.37 -6.76
N PHE A 16 -12.04 -7.16 -7.57
CA PHE A 16 -13.31 -6.61 -7.09
C PHE A 16 -13.94 -7.50 -6.01
N LYS A 17 -14.01 -8.82 -6.24
CA LYS A 17 -14.55 -9.77 -5.25
C LYS A 17 -13.74 -9.77 -3.95
N ALA A 18 -12.40 -9.82 -4.05
CA ALA A 18 -11.52 -9.83 -2.88
C ALA A 18 -11.66 -8.54 -2.05
N ILE A 19 -11.87 -7.38 -2.69
CA ILE A 19 -12.09 -6.11 -1.98
C ILE A 19 -13.44 -6.10 -1.27
N GLN A 20 -14.48 -6.66 -1.90
CA GLN A 20 -15.81 -6.76 -1.27
C GLN A 20 -15.78 -7.65 -0.02
N GLU A 21 -15.06 -8.78 -0.06
CA GLU A 21 -14.89 -9.68 1.09
C GLU A 21 -14.06 -9.04 2.21
N ASP A 22 -13.02 -8.26 1.86
CA ASP A 22 -12.13 -7.62 2.83
C ASP A 22 -12.67 -6.28 3.37
N ALA A 23 -13.85 -5.83 2.91
CA ALA A 23 -14.48 -4.58 3.37
C ALA A 23 -14.70 -4.56 4.89
N ALA A 24 -15.05 -5.71 5.49
CA ALA A 24 -15.25 -5.85 6.93
C ALA A 24 -13.94 -6.03 7.71
N THR A 25 -12.94 -6.69 7.12
CA THR A 25 -11.76 -7.18 7.87
C THR A 25 -10.53 -6.28 7.71
N LYS A 26 -10.44 -5.50 6.63
CA LYS A 26 -9.34 -4.55 6.33
C LYS A 26 -7.94 -5.18 6.43
N LYS A 27 -7.82 -6.48 6.14
CA LYS A 27 -6.56 -7.24 6.25
C LYS A 27 -5.53 -6.82 5.21
N GLY A 28 -6.00 -6.27 4.09
CA GLY A 28 -5.17 -5.79 3.01
C GLY A 28 -5.13 -6.82 1.89
N VAL A 29 -5.67 -6.46 0.74
CA VAL A 29 -5.80 -7.36 -0.41
C VAL A 29 -4.53 -7.35 -1.24
N ILE A 30 -3.92 -8.53 -1.43
CA ILE A 30 -2.78 -8.71 -2.34
C ILE A 30 -3.26 -8.62 -3.78
N THR A 31 -2.64 -7.75 -4.58
CA THR A 31 -3.03 -7.53 -5.98
C THR A 31 -1.83 -7.56 -6.93
N TYR A 32 -1.97 -8.39 -7.96
CA TYR A 32 -1.10 -8.42 -9.14
C TYR A 32 -1.69 -7.60 -10.29
N ALA A 33 -2.98 -7.24 -10.20
CA ALA A 33 -3.74 -6.63 -11.28
C ALA A 33 -3.45 -5.12 -11.41
N ARG A 34 -2.22 -4.76 -11.74
CA ARG A 34 -1.75 -3.36 -11.91
C ARG A 34 -2.46 -2.59 -13.03
N SER A 35 -3.03 -3.31 -13.99
CA SER A 35 -3.79 -2.75 -15.11
C SER A 35 -5.18 -2.25 -14.70
N SER A 36 -5.69 -2.68 -13.53
CA SER A 36 -6.99 -2.28 -13.00
C SER A 36 -7.04 -0.79 -12.69
N THR A 37 -8.19 -0.21 -13.01
CA THR A 37 -8.56 1.18 -12.72
C THR A 37 -9.21 1.23 -11.35
N VAL A 38 -8.90 2.25 -10.57
CA VAL A 38 -9.55 2.49 -9.29
C VAL A 38 -10.98 2.96 -9.55
N ILE A 39 -11.93 2.20 -9.04
CA ILE A 39 -13.37 2.48 -9.07
C ILE A 39 -13.76 3.11 -7.72
N PRO A 40 -14.82 3.93 -7.64
CA PRO A 40 -15.29 4.48 -6.36
C PRO A 40 -15.48 3.44 -5.25
N ALA A 41 -15.87 2.21 -5.61
CA ALA A 41 -16.03 1.09 -4.66
C ALA A 41 -14.71 0.68 -3.95
N PHE A 42 -13.54 1.10 -4.43
CA PHE A 42 -12.25 0.76 -3.84
C PHE A 42 -11.77 1.79 -2.82
N VAL A 43 -12.47 2.91 -2.65
CA VAL A 43 -12.09 3.97 -1.71
C VAL A 43 -12.09 3.43 -0.29
N GLY A 44 -11.01 3.67 0.44
CA GLY A 44 -10.82 3.16 1.81
C GLY A 44 -10.26 1.73 1.89
N ALA A 45 -10.13 1.02 0.76
CA ALA A 45 -9.49 -0.29 0.73
C ALA A 45 -7.98 -0.19 0.92
N LYS A 46 -7.41 -1.16 1.66
CA LYS A 46 -5.96 -1.37 1.76
C LYS A 46 -5.55 -2.40 0.71
N LEU A 47 -4.66 -2.01 -0.20
CA LEU A 47 -4.17 -2.85 -1.29
C LEU A 47 -2.67 -3.06 -1.16
N LEU A 48 -2.22 -4.29 -1.33
CA LEU A 48 -0.82 -4.67 -1.43
C LEU A 48 -0.51 -4.86 -2.92
N VAL A 49 -0.01 -3.81 -3.57
CA VAL A 49 0.22 -3.78 -5.03
C VAL A 49 1.59 -4.33 -5.38
N HIS A 50 1.63 -5.26 -6.31
CA HIS A 50 2.88 -5.88 -6.77
C HIS A 50 3.78 -4.89 -7.54
N THR A 51 5.05 -4.77 -7.14
CA THR A 51 6.06 -3.92 -7.80
C THR A 51 7.02 -4.69 -8.71
N GLY A 52 6.87 -6.01 -8.84
CA GLY A 52 7.83 -6.86 -9.57
C GLY A 52 8.73 -7.66 -8.63
N ARG A 53 9.00 -7.13 -7.43
CA ARG A 53 9.83 -7.78 -6.39
C ARG A 53 9.11 -7.89 -5.05
N SER A 54 8.35 -6.87 -4.67
CA SER A 54 7.67 -6.80 -3.38
C SER A 54 6.24 -6.29 -3.56
N PHE A 55 5.49 -6.27 -2.45
CA PHE A 55 4.18 -5.65 -2.41
C PHE A 55 4.25 -4.34 -1.64
N THR A 56 3.81 -3.26 -2.28
CA THR A 56 3.72 -1.95 -1.62
C THR A 56 2.31 -1.77 -1.06
N PRO A 57 2.17 -1.50 0.26
CA PRO A 57 0.87 -1.18 0.83
C PRO A 57 0.41 0.20 0.37
N LEU A 58 -0.81 0.27 -0.14
CA LEU A 58 -1.47 1.46 -0.63
C LEU A 58 -2.87 1.53 -0.03
N VAL A 59 -3.23 2.68 0.54
CA VAL A 59 -4.60 2.98 0.95
C VAL A 59 -5.23 3.87 -0.11
N VAL A 60 -6.33 3.43 -0.68
CA VAL A 60 -6.99 4.13 -1.79
C VAL A 60 -7.77 5.34 -1.27
N ARG A 61 -7.52 6.51 -1.87
CA ARG A 61 -8.25 7.77 -1.61
C ARG A 61 -9.15 8.12 -2.80
N GLU A 62 -10.12 9.01 -2.60
CA GLU A 62 -11.05 9.45 -3.65
C GLU A 62 -10.35 10.12 -4.84
N GLU A 63 -9.30 10.89 -4.58
CA GLU A 63 -8.47 11.55 -5.61
C GLU A 63 -7.78 10.55 -6.57
N MET A 64 -7.70 9.27 -6.18
CA MET A 64 -7.07 8.22 -6.98
C MET A 64 -8.04 7.54 -7.97
N VAL A 65 -9.34 7.84 -7.89
CA VAL A 65 -10.37 7.27 -8.76
C VAL A 65 -10.09 7.62 -10.22
N GLY A 66 -10.30 6.64 -11.12
CA GLY A 66 -10.03 6.80 -12.55
C GLY A 66 -8.56 6.61 -12.94
N ARG A 67 -7.63 6.54 -11.98
CA ARG A 67 -6.23 6.18 -12.24
C ARG A 67 -6.02 4.66 -12.16
N LYS A 68 -4.98 4.17 -12.82
CA LYS A 68 -4.58 2.75 -12.73
C LYS A 68 -3.73 2.49 -11.49
N LEU A 69 -3.93 1.33 -10.88
CA LEU A 69 -3.13 0.89 -9.71
C LEU A 69 -1.63 0.92 -9.99
N GLY A 70 -1.22 0.52 -11.19
CA GLY A 70 0.19 0.51 -11.57
C GLY A 70 0.85 1.89 -11.64
N ALA A 71 0.09 2.97 -11.80
CA ALA A 71 0.60 4.34 -11.82
C ALA A 71 0.64 4.99 -10.42
N LEU A 72 0.00 4.37 -9.43
CA LEU A 72 0.01 4.82 -8.04
C LEU A 72 1.26 4.34 -7.30
N VAL A 73 1.92 3.29 -7.82
CA VAL A 73 3.07 2.67 -7.17
C VAL A 73 4.27 2.64 -8.14
N PRO A 74 5.42 3.22 -7.74
CA PRO A 74 6.62 3.17 -8.56
C PRO A 74 7.18 1.74 -8.65
N THR A 75 7.68 1.37 -9.83
CA THR A 75 8.30 0.06 -10.08
C THR A 75 9.83 0.11 -9.95
N ILE A 76 10.43 1.23 -10.35
CA ILE A 76 11.88 1.41 -10.35
C ILE A 76 12.23 2.29 -9.15
N THR A 77 13.14 1.80 -8.30
CA THR A 77 13.77 2.60 -7.26
C THR A 77 14.85 3.48 -7.90
N ARG A 78 14.53 4.73 -8.22
CA ARG A 78 15.51 5.71 -8.69
C ARG A 78 16.21 6.33 -7.48
N GLY A 79 17.50 6.06 -7.29
CA GLY A 79 18.40 6.95 -6.54
C GLY A 79 18.84 6.52 -5.13
N GLU A 80 18.11 5.66 -4.43
CA GLU A 80 18.51 5.22 -3.09
C GLU A 80 19.05 3.79 -3.14
N PRO A 81 20.33 3.54 -2.76
CA PRO A 81 20.79 2.17 -2.56
C PRO A 81 19.95 1.51 -1.46
N PRO A 82 19.59 0.22 -1.59
CA PRO A 82 18.83 -0.46 -0.55
C PRO A 82 19.60 -0.38 0.77
N LYS A 83 18.95 0.10 1.84
CA LYS A 83 19.54 0.17 3.19
C LYS A 83 20.18 -1.18 3.55
N SER A 84 21.42 -1.14 4.02
CA SER A 84 22.12 -2.37 4.38
C SER A 84 21.43 -3.06 5.56
N LYS A 85 21.52 -4.40 5.66
CA LYS A 85 20.93 -5.16 6.77
C LYS A 85 21.36 -4.62 8.15
N ALA A 86 22.59 -4.11 8.25
CA ALA A 86 23.11 -3.50 9.47
C ALA A 86 22.42 -2.17 9.82
N GLN A 87 22.08 -1.36 8.82
CA GLN A 87 21.36 -0.10 9.02
C GLN A 87 19.91 -0.35 9.48
N ILE A 88 19.23 -1.32 8.86
CA ILE A 88 17.87 -1.73 9.24
C ILE A 88 17.85 -2.21 10.71
N ASN A 89 18.82 -3.03 11.09
CA ASN A 89 18.92 -3.55 12.47
C ASN A 89 19.25 -2.43 13.49
N ARG A 90 20.09 -1.45 13.12
CA ARG A 90 20.38 -0.27 13.96
C ARG A 90 19.13 0.60 14.15
N GLU A 91 18.38 0.90 13.09
CA GLU A 91 17.12 1.65 13.17
C GLU A 91 16.08 0.91 14.03
N ALA A 92 15.96 -0.41 13.88
CA ALA A 92 15.06 -1.23 14.70
C ALA A 92 15.45 -1.22 16.19
N ALA A 93 16.74 -1.30 16.50
CA ALA A 93 17.26 -1.22 17.87
C ALA A 93 17.05 0.17 18.49
N GLN A 94 17.25 1.23 17.71
CA GLN A 94 17.01 2.61 18.13
C GLN A 94 15.52 2.88 18.38
N ALA A 95 14.63 2.37 17.54
CA ALA A 95 13.18 2.46 17.75
C ALA A 95 12.72 1.69 19.00
N ALA A 96 13.31 0.52 19.28
CA ALA A 96 13.02 -0.24 20.51
C ALA A 96 13.53 0.46 21.77
N ALA A 97 14.72 1.06 21.72
CA ALA A 97 15.28 1.86 22.81
C ALA A 97 14.48 3.15 23.06
N ALA A 98 14.02 3.83 22.00
CA ALA A 98 13.16 4.99 22.10
C ALA A 98 11.79 4.66 22.70
N ARG A 99 11.17 3.54 22.30
CA ARG A 99 9.92 3.04 22.92
C ARG A 99 10.10 2.70 24.39
N ARG A 100 11.22 2.08 24.78
CA ARG A 100 11.55 1.81 26.20
C ARG A 100 11.76 3.10 27.00
N ARG A 101 12.43 4.11 26.43
CA ARG A 101 12.61 5.43 27.06
C ARG A 101 11.29 6.18 27.22
N ALA A 102 10.42 6.16 26.22
CA ALA A 102 9.09 6.78 26.30
C ALA A 102 8.18 6.11 27.35
N ALA A 103 8.23 4.77 27.46
CA ALA A 103 7.50 4.04 28.50
C ALA A 103 8.01 4.35 29.92
N ALA A 104 9.32 4.56 30.10
CA ALA A 104 9.90 4.95 31.38
C ALA A 104 9.55 6.40 31.77
N GLN A 105 9.47 7.32 30.81
CA GLN A 105 9.10 8.72 31.06
C GLN A 105 7.61 8.90 31.37
N GLY A 106 6.72 8.08 30.80
CA GLY A 106 5.29 8.10 31.12
C GLY A 106 4.95 7.62 32.55
N SER A 107 5.86 6.91 33.22
CA SER A 107 5.70 6.47 34.61
C SER A 107 6.18 7.50 35.65
N ALA A 108 6.93 8.53 35.24
CA ALA A 108 7.52 9.53 36.12
C ALA A 108 6.70 10.83 36.22
N ASN A 109 5.63 10.95 35.42
CA ASN A 109 4.81 12.16 35.32
C ASN A 109 3.35 11.93 35.79
N LYS A 110 3.15 10.98 36.70
CA LYS A 110 1.90 10.74 37.43
C LYS A 110 2.16 10.85 38.92
#